data_AF-A0A7R9LKU4-F1
#
_entry.id   AF-A0A7R9LKU4-F1
#
_cell.length_a   1.000
_cell.length_b   1.000
_cell.length_c   1.000
_cell.angle_alpha   90.00
_cell.angle_beta   90.00
_cell.angle_gamma   90.00
#
_symmetry.space_group_name_H-M   'P 1'
#
loop_
_entity.id
_entity.type
_entity.pdbx_description
1 polymer ?
#
loop_
_entity_poly.entity_id
_entity_poly.type
_entity_poly.pdbx_seq_one_letter_code
_entity_poly.pdbx_strand_id
1 'polypeptide(L)'
;HLYTDPNKLDSYLEKVLKPLVTGLKGKKSLAAWDVINEPQGSIADNTVDGNRCWDTTRLKNSGTDWTQTHLKLKDVQRFVNLHAYAIKTADPKALVTIGDSDLTLTNIANNTNNYFSDTCLRESGGKSNGTLDFYCLHSYTWPHTPSGKYSPTSPFKHSNADYKSPKALVVGEFATVCSESLNASKNYGQLYDAKYAGALSWQYNEGGDCADKRSVDDIGMTAIKDLTQNGKIVVKL
;
A
#
# COMPACT_ATOMS: atom_id res chain seq x y z
N HIS A 1 19.37 6.34 11.87
CA HIS A 1 18.57 5.86 10.72
C HIS A 1 17.53 6.94 10.41
N LEU A 2 16.98 7.05 9.18
CA LEU A 2 15.94 8.07 8.90
C LEU A 2 14.67 7.91 9.77
N TYR A 3 14.42 6.70 10.27
CA TYR A 3 13.31 6.42 11.18
C TYR A 3 13.51 6.99 12.58
N THR A 4 14.75 7.08 13.07
CA THR A 4 15.04 7.34 14.49
C THR A 4 15.79 8.64 14.74
N ASP A 5 16.42 9.21 13.71
CA ASP A 5 17.21 10.44 13.80
C ASP A 5 16.49 11.56 13.03
N PRO A 6 15.86 12.52 13.74
CA PRO A 6 15.09 13.58 13.09
C PRO A 6 15.95 14.49 12.22
N ASN A 7 17.22 14.74 12.59
CA ASN A 7 18.11 15.59 11.79
C ASN A 7 18.46 14.94 10.45
N LYS A 8 18.65 13.61 10.44
CA LYS A 8 18.89 12.88 9.19
C LYS A 8 17.64 12.87 8.31
N LEU A 9 16.47 12.64 8.91
CA LEU A 9 15.20 12.70 8.18
C LEU A 9 14.98 14.09 7.58
N ASP A 10 15.07 15.14 8.38
CA ASP A 10 14.90 16.52 7.91
C ASP A 10 15.89 16.85 6.80
N SER A 11 17.15 16.42 6.92
CA SER A 11 18.14 16.63 5.85
C SER A 11 17.74 15.97 4.53
N TYR A 12 17.16 14.77 4.57
CA TYR A 12 16.65 14.09 3.37
C TYR A 12 15.43 14.83 2.80
N LEU A 13 14.48 15.19 3.66
CA LEU A 13 13.26 15.89 3.25
C LEU A 13 13.59 17.23 2.57
N GLU A 14 14.48 18.02 3.14
CA GLU A 14 14.82 19.35 2.62
C GLU A 14 15.78 19.30 1.42
N LYS A 15 16.78 18.42 1.43
CA LYS A 15 17.85 18.44 0.42
C LYS A 15 17.60 17.49 -0.76
N VAL A 16 16.72 16.51 -0.61
CA VAL A 16 16.45 15.50 -1.64
C VAL A 16 14.98 15.52 -2.05
N LEU A 17 14.08 15.22 -1.11
CA LEU A 17 12.68 14.97 -1.46
C LEU A 17 11.98 16.23 -1.99
N LYS A 18 12.02 17.35 -1.26
CA LYS A 18 11.35 18.57 -1.71
C LYS A 18 11.89 19.10 -3.05
N PRO A 19 13.22 19.16 -3.29
CA PRO A 19 13.75 19.51 -4.61
C PRO A 19 13.27 18.57 -5.72
N LEU A 20 13.25 17.26 -5.47
CA LEU A 20 12.78 16.27 -6.43
C LEU A 20 11.29 16.47 -6.78
N VAL A 21 10.43 16.60 -5.75
CA VAL A 21 8.99 16.84 -5.93
C VAL A 21 8.76 18.15 -6.67
N THR A 22 9.50 19.21 -6.33
CA THR A 22 9.41 20.51 -7.01
C THR A 22 9.81 20.40 -8.48
N GLY A 23 10.87 19.65 -8.79
CA GLY A 23 11.34 19.44 -10.17
C GLY A 23 10.39 18.62 -11.04
N LEU A 24 9.61 17.72 -10.44
CA LEU A 24 8.60 16.90 -11.14
C LEU A 24 7.17 17.46 -11.03
N LYS A 25 6.99 18.58 -10.34
CA LYS A 25 5.70 19.23 -10.15
C LYS A 25 5.03 19.51 -11.49
N GLY A 26 3.75 19.15 -11.59
CA GLY A 26 2.94 19.38 -12.79
C GLY A 26 3.24 18.46 -13.98
N LYS A 27 4.11 17.46 -13.83
CA LYS A 27 4.25 16.39 -14.84
C LYS A 27 2.97 15.57 -14.86
N LYS A 28 2.23 15.64 -15.97
CA LYS A 28 0.93 14.96 -16.11
C LYS A 28 0.99 13.45 -15.95
N SER A 29 2.15 12.84 -16.26
CA SER A 29 2.37 11.40 -16.13
C SER A 29 2.75 10.94 -14.72
N LEU A 30 2.95 11.87 -13.77
CA LEU A 30 3.22 11.53 -12.38
C LEU A 30 1.89 11.41 -11.63
N ALA A 31 1.46 10.18 -11.38
CA ALA A 31 0.16 9.92 -10.75
C ALA A 31 0.19 10.12 -9.23
N ALA A 32 1.19 9.57 -8.55
CA ALA A 32 1.31 9.59 -7.09
C ALA A 32 2.75 9.34 -6.64
N TRP A 33 2.99 9.55 -5.35
CA TRP A 33 4.20 9.18 -4.63
C TRP A 33 3.88 8.07 -3.63
N ASP A 34 4.55 6.93 -3.77
CA ASP A 34 4.59 5.92 -2.72
C ASP A 34 5.78 6.20 -1.81
N VAL A 35 5.51 6.41 -0.51
CA VAL A 35 6.57 6.75 0.46
C VAL A 35 7.43 5.54 0.79
N ILE A 36 6.84 4.36 0.90
CA ILE A 36 7.52 3.13 1.30
C ILE A 36 6.68 1.90 0.95
N ASN A 37 7.37 0.92 0.37
CA ASN A 37 6.86 -0.42 0.15
C ASN A 37 6.90 -1.27 1.43
N GLU A 38 5.78 -1.90 1.75
CA GLU A 38 5.56 -2.91 2.80
C GLU A 38 6.30 -2.65 4.12
N PRO A 39 6.04 -1.50 4.76
CA PRO A 39 6.68 -1.20 6.04
C PRO A 39 6.38 -2.25 7.12
N GLN A 40 5.26 -2.99 7.01
CA GLN A 40 4.92 -4.10 7.90
C GLN A 40 6.04 -5.14 8.02
N GLY A 41 6.84 -5.32 6.96
CA GLY A 41 7.93 -6.30 6.98
C GLY A 41 9.01 -6.01 8.00
N SER A 42 9.11 -4.76 8.44
CA SER A 42 10.08 -4.30 9.42
C SER A 42 9.44 -3.77 10.70
N ILE A 43 8.11 -3.72 10.83
CA ILE A 43 7.42 -3.22 12.03
C ILE A 43 7.38 -4.35 13.07
N ALA A 44 7.77 -4.04 14.31
CA ALA A 44 7.64 -4.97 15.43
C ALA A 44 6.18 -5.39 15.63
N ASP A 45 5.92 -6.70 15.53
CA ASP A 45 4.62 -7.27 15.87
C ASP A 45 4.44 -7.42 17.38
N ASN A 46 3.22 -7.70 17.82
CA ASN A 46 2.91 -8.05 19.21
C ASN A 46 3.38 -7.05 20.29
N THR A 47 3.47 -5.76 19.95
CA THR A 47 3.83 -4.68 20.88
C THR A 47 2.57 -4.10 21.51
N VAL A 48 2.52 -4.09 22.84
CA VAL A 48 1.41 -3.49 23.61
C VAL A 48 1.61 -1.98 23.73
N ASP A 49 0.59 -1.20 23.41
CA ASP A 49 0.58 0.25 23.64
C ASP A 49 -0.81 0.73 24.08
N GLY A 50 -0.88 1.76 24.92
CA GLY A 50 -2.15 2.35 25.35
C GLY A 50 -2.86 3.11 24.23
N ASN A 51 -2.12 3.51 23.18
CA ASN A 51 -2.67 4.10 21.98
C ASN A 51 -2.88 3.01 20.91
N ARG A 52 -4.13 2.85 20.46
CA ARG A 52 -4.49 1.92 19.38
C ARG A 52 -3.72 2.16 18.08
N CYS A 53 -3.26 3.39 17.82
CA CYS A 53 -2.43 3.69 16.66
C CYS A 53 -1.05 3.03 16.72
N TRP A 54 -0.56 2.64 17.90
CA TRP A 54 0.78 2.09 18.09
C TRP A 54 0.78 0.65 18.64
N ASP A 55 -0.37 0.15 19.08
CA ASP A 55 -0.53 -1.23 19.55
C ASP A 55 -0.55 -2.23 18.37
N THR A 56 0.46 -3.08 18.28
CA THR A 56 0.59 -4.10 17.22
C THR A 56 0.23 -5.50 17.71
N THR A 57 -0.47 -5.64 18.84
CA THR A 57 -0.90 -6.96 19.36
C THR A 57 -1.77 -7.75 18.39
N ARG A 58 -2.52 -7.04 17.54
CA ARG A 58 -3.35 -7.64 16.46
C ARG A 58 -2.52 -8.29 15.36
N LEU A 59 -1.26 -7.89 15.20
CA LEU A 59 -0.34 -8.41 14.20
C LEU A 59 0.43 -9.64 14.68
N LYS A 60 0.25 -10.06 15.93
CA LYS A 60 0.93 -11.25 16.48
C LYS A 60 0.68 -12.47 15.59
N ASN A 61 1.76 -13.14 15.19
CA ASN A 61 1.72 -14.35 14.33
C ASN A 61 1.09 -14.11 12.94
N SER A 62 1.04 -12.86 12.46
CA SER A 62 0.49 -12.55 11.14
C SER A 62 1.48 -12.73 9.99
N GLY A 63 2.77 -12.89 10.30
CA GLY A 63 3.86 -12.84 9.32
C GLY A 63 4.48 -11.46 9.14
N THR A 64 3.95 -10.42 9.79
CA THR A 64 4.59 -9.10 9.98
C THR A 64 5.98 -9.28 10.61
N ASP A 65 6.90 -8.33 10.36
CA ASP A 65 8.29 -8.33 10.87
C ASP A 65 9.20 -9.43 10.30
N TRP A 66 8.94 -9.90 9.07
CA TRP A 66 9.77 -10.95 8.45
C TRP A 66 11.23 -10.52 8.25
N THR A 67 11.54 -9.23 8.21
CA THR A 67 12.92 -8.72 8.13
C THR A 67 13.62 -8.65 9.49
N GLN A 68 12.92 -8.93 10.59
CA GLN A 68 13.44 -8.91 11.97
C GLN A 68 14.13 -7.59 12.33
N THR A 69 13.62 -6.49 11.78
CA THR A 69 14.19 -5.15 12.04
C THR A 69 13.55 -4.49 13.25
N HIS A 70 12.36 -4.95 13.65
CA HIS A 70 11.69 -4.54 14.89
C HIS A 70 11.51 -3.01 15.02
N LEU A 71 11.19 -2.32 13.93
CA LEU A 71 10.90 -0.90 13.93
C LEU A 71 9.63 -0.63 14.75
N LYS A 72 9.66 0.43 15.56
CA LYS A 72 8.47 0.90 16.26
C LYS A 72 7.49 1.47 15.24
N LEU A 73 6.24 1.02 15.27
CA LEU A 73 5.19 1.50 14.38
C LEU A 73 5.06 3.04 14.40
N LYS A 74 5.16 3.66 15.58
CA LYS A 74 5.14 5.13 15.72
C LYS A 74 6.23 5.84 14.93
N ASP A 75 7.44 5.27 14.86
CA ASP A 75 8.55 5.86 14.11
C ASP A 75 8.31 5.75 12.60
N VAL A 76 7.74 4.64 12.14
CA VAL A 76 7.35 4.44 10.73
C VAL A 76 6.22 5.39 10.34
N GLN A 77 5.18 5.53 11.17
CA GLN A 77 4.08 6.48 10.93
C GLN A 77 4.57 7.93 10.92
N ARG A 78 5.50 8.31 11.82
CA ARG A 78 6.13 9.63 11.79
C ARG A 78 6.86 9.86 10.46
N PHE A 79 7.64 8.87 10.04
CA PHE A 79 8.35 8.92 8.76
C PHE A 79 7.36 9.16 7.60
N VAL A 80 6.27 8.39 7.51
CA VAL A 80 5.24 8.55 6.48
C VAL A 80 4.56 9.92 6.55
N ASN A 81 4.16 10.37 7.74
CA ASN A 81 3.52 11.66 7.93
C ASN A 81 4.40 12.83 7.46
N LEU A 82 5.69 12.81 7.80
CA LEU A 82 6.63 13.87 7.43
C LEU A 82 6.95 13.85 5.93
N HIS A 83 7.05 12.68 5.30
CA HIS A 83 7.22 12.57 3.84
C HIS A 83 5.99 13.09 3.10
N ALA A 84 4.80 12.62 3.46
CA ALA A 84 3.55 13.07 2.86
C ALA A 84 3.38 14.58 2.98
N TYR A 85 3.69 15.15 4.16
CA TYR A 85 3.67 16.58 4.38
C TYR A 85 4.68 17.33 3.48
N ALA A 86 5.92 16.85 3.37
CA ALA A 86 6.94 17.47 2.54
C ALA A 86 6.56 17.45 1.05
N ILE A 87 6.04 16.32 0.56
CA ILE A 87 5.54 16.16 -0.81
C ILE A 87 4.41 17.16 -1.08
N LYS A 88 3.38 17.18 -0.23
CA LYS A 88 2.21 18.06 -0.40
C LYS A 88 2.51 19.54 -0.18
N THR A 89 3.58 19.86 0.55
CA THR A 89 4.09 21.23 0.67
C THR A 89 4.76 21.69 -0.63
N ALA A 90 5.56 20.82 -1.26
CA ALA A 90 6.24 21.13 -2.52
C ALA A 90 5.26 21.14 -3.71
N ASP A 91 4.35 20.16 -3.77
CA ASP A 91 3.27 20.09 -4.74
C ASP A 91 1.92 19.80 -4.07
N PRO A 92 1.09 20.82 -3.81
CA PRO A 92 -0.22 20.66 -3.18
C PRO A 92 -1.22 19.80 -3.95
N LYS A 93 -0.95 19.45 -5.22
CA LYS A 93 -1.79 18.56 -6.02
C LYS A 93 -1.30 17.11 -6.05
N ALA A 94 -0.13 16.83 -5.47
CA ALA A 94 0.43 15.49 -5.46
C ALA A 94 -0.40 14.55 -4.59
N LEU A 95 -0.62 13.34 -5.09
CA LEU A 95 -1.23 12.24 -4.34
C LEU A 95 -0.12 11.42 -3.67
N VAL A 96 -0.38 10.94 -2.46
CA VAL A 96 0.55 10.16 -1.65
C VAL A 96 -0.11 8.86 -1.16
N THR A 97 0.63 7.76 -1.21
CA THR A 97 0.21 6.45 -0.68
C THR A 97 1.37 5.77 0.03
N ILE A 98 1.08 4.62 0.63
CA ILE A 98 2.04 3.54 0.86
C ILE A 98 1.46 2.23 0.30
N GLY A 99 2.31 1.35 -0.21
CA GLY A 99 1.97 -0.04 -0.53
C GLY A 99 2.15 -0.93 0.69
N ASP A 100 1.09 -1.58 1.17
CA ASP A 100 1.17 -2.50 2.30
C ASP A 100 -0.02 -3.49 2.30
N SER A 101 -0.10 -4.43 3.24
CA SER A 101 -1.21 -5.40 3.26
C SER A 101 -2.51 -4.83 3.84
N ASP A 102 -3.59 -5.60 3.64
CA ASP A 102 -4.89 -5.33 4.28
C ASP A 102 -4.84 -5.40 5.82
N LEU A 103 -3.83 -6.06 6.41
CA LEU A 103 -3.65 -6.16 7.86
C LEU A 103 -3.37 -4.81 8.51
N THR A 104 -2.64 -3.94 7.81
CA THR A 104 -2.15 -2.65 8.35
C THR A 104 -2.85 -1.42 7.77
N LEU A 105 -3.55 -1.59 6.64
CA LEU A 105 -4.25 -0.50 5.95
C LEU A 105 -5.77 -0.51 6.15
N THR A 106 -6.33 -1.53 6.80
CA THR A 106 -7.78 -1.70 6.89
C THR A 106 -8.25 -2.09 8.30
N ASN A 107 -9.56 -1.96 8.53
CA ASN A 107 -10.22 -2.42 9.76
C ASN A 107 -11.24 -3.53 9.45
N ILE A 108 -11.03 -4.31 8.38
CA ILE A 108 -12.03 -5.25 7.87
C ILE A 108 -12.32 -6.41 8.83
N ALA A 109 -11.35 -6.79 9.66
CA ALA A 109 -11.50 -7.87 10.64
C ALA A 109 -10.84 -7.52 11.99
N ASN A 110 -11.16 -8.32 13.01
CA ASN A 110 -10.66 -8.10 14.37
C ASN A 110 -9.13 -8.13 14.49
N ASN A 111 -8.44 -8.90 13.63
CA ASN A 111 -6.98 -8.98 13.59
C ASN A 111 -6.35 -7.97 12.62
N THR A 112 -7.12 -7.04 12.07
CA THR A 112 -6.62 -5.94 11.23
C THR A 112 -6.74 -4.60 11.97
N ASN A 113 -5.91 -3.64 11.58
CA ASN A 113 -6.09 -2.25 12.01
C ASN A 113 -5.49 -1.30 10.97
N ASN A 114 -6.19 -0.22 10.65
CA ASN A 114 -5.66 0.82 9.78
C ASN A 114 -4.68 1.73 10.55
N TYR A 115 -3.44 1.28 10.67
CA TYR A 115 -2.36 1.99 11.33
C TYR A 115 -1.92 3.23 10.56
N PHE A 116 -2.28 3.36 9.29
CA PHE A 116 -1.92 4.51 8.45
C PHE A 116 -3.13 5.42 8.15
N SER A 117 -4.12 5.39 9.05
CA SER A 117 -5.22 6.36 9.04
C SER A 117 -4.72 7.78 9.25
N ASP A 118 -5.49 8.76 8.78
CA ASP A 118 -5.21 10.19 9.00
C ASP A 118 -4.93 10.50 10.48
N THR A 119 -5.73 9.93 11.39
CA THR A 119 -5.56 10.10 12.84
C THR A 119 -4.21 9.58 13.30
N CYS A 120 -3.87 8.32 12.98
CA CYS A 120 -2.62 7.72 13.43
C CYS A 120 -1.38 8.41 12.85
N LEU A 121 -1.42 8.82 11.58
CA LEU A 121 -0.32 9.57 10.97
C LEU A 121 -0.12 10.94 11.63
N ARG A 122 -1.21 11.68 11.89
CA ARG A 122 -1.16 12.99 12.55
C ARG A 122 -0.68 12.87 13.99
N GLU A 123 -1.12 11.87 14.74
CA GLU A 123 -0.66 11.63 16.11
C GLU A 123 0.83 11.28 16.18
N SER A 124 1.36 10.57 15.18
CA SER A 124 2.77 10.15 15.16
C SER A 124 3.73 11.21 14.65
N GLY A 125 3.34 12.01 13.65
CA GLY A 125 4.23 12.99 13.01
C GLY A 125 3.86 14.46 13.19
N GLY A 126 2.66 14.76 13.70
CA GLY A 126 2.24 16.12 14.06
C GLY A 126 1.94 17.04 12.86
N LYS A 127 2.04 16.58 11.61
CA LYS A 127 1.69 17.39 10.43
C LYS A 127 0.27 17.07 9.97
N SER A 128 -0.61 18.07 10.01
CA SER A 128 -2.04 17.91 9.68
C SER A 128 -2.29 17.42 8.25
N ASN A 129 -1.51 17.91 7.27
CA ASN A 129 -1.58 17.48 5.87
C ASN A 129 -0.64 16.31 5.52
N GLY A 130 0.00 15.69 6.52
CA GLY A 130 0.87 14.53 6.35
C GLY A 130 0.09 13.21 6.29
N THR A 131 -0.86 13.10 5.38
CA THR A 131 -1.76 11.94 5.28
C THR A 131 -1.75 11.34 3.88
N LEU A 132 -2.22 10.10 3.75
CA LEU A 132 -2.37 9.41 2.47
C LEU A 132 -3.65 9.88 1.75
N ASP A 133 -3.64 9.83 0.43
CA ASP A 133 -4.79 10.19 -0.43
C ASP A 133 -5.61 8.96 -0.86
N PHE A 134 -4.94 7.81 -0.96
CA PHE A 134 -5.54 6.50 -1.19
C PHE A 134 -4.75 5.43 -0.42
N TYR A 135 -5.31 4.23 -0.30
CA TYR A 135 -4.59 3.07 0.24
C TYR A 135 -4.26 2.10 -0.89
N CYS A 136 -3.08 1.49 -0.81
CA CYS A 136 -2.57 0.58 -1.82
C CYS A 136 -2.33 -0.79 -1.17
N LEU A 137 -3.24 -1.72 -1.39
CA LEU A 137 -3.27 -3.04 -0.77
C LEU A 137 -2.47 -4.06 -1.56
N HIS A 138 -1.63 -4.83 -0.88
CA HIS A 138 -0.89 -5.95 -1.44
C HIS A 138 -1.58 -7.25 -1.05
N SER A 139 -1.71 -8.19 -1.99
CA SER A 139 -2.34 -9.47 -1.68
C SER A 139 -1.81 -10.62 -2.51
N TYR A 140 -1.29 -11.61 -1.79
CA TYR A 140 -0.81 -12.87 -2.33
C TYR A 140 -1.43 -14.03 -1.56
N THR A 141 -1.58 -15.18 -2.23
CA THR A 141 -1.77 -16.44 -1.50
C THR A 141 -0.47 -16.78 -0.77
N TRP A 142 -0.54 -17.24 0.47
CA TRP A 142 0.68 -17.52 1.24
C TRP A 142 1.40 -18.78 0.70
N PRO A 143 2.66 -18.68 0.24
CA PRO A 143 3.38 -19.81 -0.35
C PRO A 143 3.78 -20.90 0.66
N HIS A 144 3.54 -20.71 1.97
CA HIS A 144 3.88 -21.68 3.03
C HIS A 144 2.70 -22.21 3.84
N THR A 145 1.45 -22.04 3.38
CA THR A 145 0.34 -22.84 3.90
C THR A 145 -0.01 -23.90 2.86
N PRO A 146 -0.38 -25.14 3.26
CA PRO A 146 -0.71 -26.22 2.33
C PRO A 146 -1.87 -25.95 1.36
N SER A 147 -2.46 -24.75 1.36
CA SER A 147 -3.78 -24.49 0.79
C SER A 147 -3.79 -23.66 -0.49
N GLY A 148 -2.75 -22.86 -0.79
CA GLY A 148 -2.75 -21.95 -1.95
C GLY A 148 -3.90 -20.93 -1.91
N LYS A 149 -4.32 -20.53 -0.70
CA LYS A 149 -5.47 -19.65 -0.46
C LYS A 149 -5.05 -18.25 -0.03
N TYR A 150 -5.91 -17.29 -0.35
CA TYR A 150 -5.82 -15.94 0.18
C TYR A 150 -6.20 -15.91 1.66
N SER A 151 -5.67 -14.92 2.39
CA SER A 151 -6.21 -14.55 3.69
C SER A 151 -7.71 -14.27 3.59
N PRO A 152 -8.53 -14.61 4.60
CA PRO A 152 -9.95 -14.23 4.65
C PRO A 152 -10.20 -12.73 4.51
N THR A 153 -9.19 -11.88 4.71
CA THR A 153 -9.27 -10.42 4.65
C THR A 153 -8.76 -9.83 3.32
N SER A 154 -8.32 -10.68 2.39
CA SER A 154 -7.76 -10.29 1.10
C SER A 154 -8.76 -9.53 0.21
N PRO A 155 -8.29 -8.57 -0.62
CA PRO A 155 -9.12 -7.92 -1.62
C PRO A 155 -9.70 -8.87 -2.68
N PHE A 156 -9.17 -10.10 -2.80
CA PHE A 156 -9.74 -11.16 -3.63
C PHE A 156 -10.87 -11.94 -2.94
N LYS A 157 -11.26 -11.56 -1.72
CA LYS A 157 -12.39 -12.15 -0.97
C LYS A 157 -13.48 -11.14 -0.65
N HIS A 158 -13.24 -9.86 -0.93
CA HIS A 158 -14.10 -8.75 -0.55
C HIS A 158 -14.25 -7.76 -1.70
N SER A 159 -15.37 -7.03 -1.71
CA SER A 159 -15.51 -5.84 -2.53
C SER A 159 -14.85 -4.64 -1.86
N ASN A 160 -14.54 -3.59 -2.62
CA ASN A 160 -14.05 -2.32 -2.08
C ASN A 160 -14.99 -1.74 -1.00
N ALA A 161 -16.30 -1.96 -1.13
CA ALA A 161 -17.29 -1.46 -0.17
C ALA A 161 -17.21 -2.17 1.20
N ASP A 162 -16.80 -3.43 1.24
CA ASP A 162 -16.74 -4.23 2.48
C ASP A 162 -15.68 -3.69 3.46
N TYR A 163 -14.61 -3.09 2.94
CA TYR A 163 -13.58 -2.43 3.75
C TYR A 163 -14.05 -1.16 4.45
N LYS A 164 -15.15 -0.55 3.98
CA LYS A 164 -15.67 0.73 4.48
C LYS A 164 -14.58 1.80 4.58
N SER A 165 -13.65 1.78 3.63
CA SER A 165 -12.51 2.69 3.60
C SER A 165 -12.99 4.12 3.30
N PRO A 166 -12.49 5.14 4.01
CA PRO A 166 -12.78 6.54 3.70
C PRO A 166 -12.01 7.05 2.47
N LYS A 167 -11.10 6.25 1.92
CA LYS A 167 -10.26 6.57 0.76
C LYS A 167 -10.37 5.47 -0.29
N ALA A 168 -10.04 5.81 -1.54
CA ALA A 168 -9.94 4.83 -2.60
C ALA A 168 -8.95 3.71 -2.25
N LEU A 169 -9.26 2.48 -2.67
CA LEU A 169 -8.39 1.32 -2.52
C LEU A 169 -7.86 0.90 -3.89
N VAL A 170 -6.56 0.91 -4.05
CA VAL A 170 -5.84 0.29 -5.18
C VAL A 170 -5.32 -1.05 -4.70
N VAL A 171 -5.39 -2.11 -5.51
CA VAL A 171 -4.60 -3.32 -5.25
C VAL A 171 -3.26 -3.13 -5.94
N GLY A 172 -2.26 -2.75 -5.14
CA GLY A 172 -0.93 -2.32 -5.59
C GLY A 172 0.01 -3.44 -5.96
N GLU A 173 -0.26 -4.64 -5.45
CA GLU A 173 0.49 -5.83 -5.75
C GLU A 173 -0.39 -7.08 -5.63
N PHE A 174 -0.28 -7.95 -6.63
CA PHE A 174 -0.73 -9.33 -6.63
C PHE A 174 -0.03 -10.07 -7.76
N ALA A 175 -0.01 -11.39 -7.73
CA ALA A 175 0.49 -12.17 -8.87
C ALA A 175 -0.40 -13.37 -9.16
N THR A 176 -0.55 -13.67 -10.43
CA THR A 176 -1.32 -14.81 -10.93
C THR A 176 -0.73 -16.11 -10.42
N VAL A 177 0.59 -16.26 -10.42
CA VAL A 177 1.27 -17.44 -9.87
C VAL A 177 1.04 -17.64 -8.37
N CYS A 178 0.69 -16.57 -7.64
CA CYS A 178 0.35 -16.58 -6.22
C CYS A 178 -1.09 -16.09 -5.98
N SER A 179 -2.02 -16.63 -6.78
CA SER A 179 -3.46 -16.37 -6.70
C SER A 179 -4.25 -17.68 -6.66
N GLU A 180 -5.43 -17.67 -6.03
CA GLU A 180 -6.32 -18.84 -6.05
C GLU A 180 -6.85 -19.18 -7.45
N SER A 181 -6.98 -18.16 -8.33
CA SER A 181 -7.55 -18.36 -9.66
C SER A 181 -6.53 -18.91 -10.67
N LEU A 182 -5.23 -18.68 -10.41
CA LEU A 182 -4.12 -18.91 -11.34
C LEU A 182 -4.42 -18.37 -12.76
N ASN A 183 -5.24 -17.32 -12.88
CA ASN A 183 -5.70 -16.76 -14.13
C ASN A 183 -5.72 -15.22 -14.10
N ALA A 184 -4.83 -14.60 -14.88
CA ALA A 184 -4.65 -13.15 -14.91
C ALA A 184 -5.93 -12.40 -15.29
N SER A 185 -6.65 -12.83 -16.34
CA SER A 185 -7.90 -12.19 -16.76
C SER A 185 -8.95 -12.20 -15.65
N LYS A 186 -9.07 -13.31 -14.91
CA LYS A 186 -10.00 -13.41 -13.77
C LYS A 186 -9.57 -12.53 -12.61
N ASN A 187 -8.28 -12.47 -12.29
CA ASN A 187 -7.77 -11.63 -11.20
C ASN A 187 -8.07 -10.14 -11.47
N TYR A 188 -7.71 -9.64 -12.66
CA TYR A 188 -7.98 -8.25 -13.04
C TYR A 188 -9.48 -7.96 -13.14
N GLY A 189 -10.26 -8.86 -13.77
CA GLY A 189 -11.71 -8.72 -13.88
C GLY A 189 -12.40 -8.66 -12.51
N GLN A 190 -12.01 -9.55 -11.58
CA GLN A 190 -12.54 -9.57 -10.23
C GLN A 190 -12.29 -8.24 -9.50
N LEU A 191 -11.06 -7.72 -9.53
CA LEU A 191 -10.75 -6.45 -8.88
C LEU A 191 -11.50 -5.27 -9.51
N TYR A 192 -11.64 -5.28 -10.84
CA TYR A 192 -12.40 -4.24 -11.53
C TYR A 192 -13.90 -4.28 -11.16
N ASP A 193 -14.51 -5.47 -11.15
CA ASP A 193 -15.93 -5.64 -10.82
C ASP A 193 -16.22 -5.36 -9.34
N ALA A 194 -15.27 -5.71 -8.46
CA ALA A 194 -15.29 -5.44 -7.02
C ALA A 194 -15.09 -3.97 -6.65
N LYS A 195 -14.97 -3.06 -7.63
CA LYS A 195 -14.91 -1.60 -7.47
C LYS A 195 -13.65 -1.07 -6.79
N TYR A 196 -12.51 -1.76 -6.95
CA TYR A 196 -11.21 -1.19 -6.61
C TYR A 196 -10.81 -0.10 -7.62
N ALA A 197 -10.03 0.87 -7.18
CA ALA A 197 -9.61 2.03 -7.97
C ALA A 197 -8.42 1.74 -8.90
N GLY A 198 -7.77 0.59 -8.74
CA GLY A 198 -6.64 0.16 -9.58
C GLY A 198 -6.19 -1.26 -9.23
N ALA A 199 -5.44 -1.85 -10.16
CA ALA A 199 -4.86 -3.18 -10.04
C ALA A 199 -3.47 -3.16 -10.70
N LEU A 200 -2.44 -3.51 -9.94
CA LEU A 200 -1.04 -3.57 -10.40
C LEU A 200 -0.51 -4.97 -10.08
N SER A 201 -0.16 -5.75 -11.11
CA SER A 201 0.43 -7.08 -10.92
C SER A 201 1.94 -7.02 -10.68
N TRP A 202 2.45 -8.03 -9.99
CA TRP A 202 3.85 -8.20 -9.62
C TRP A 202 4.47 -9.34 -10.45
N GLN A 203 5.53 -9.11 -11.22
CA GLN A 203 6.13 -7.82 -11.59
C GLN A 203 6.74 -7.94 -12.99
N TYR A 204 6.84 -6.81 -13.70
CA TYR A 204 7.19 -6.81 -15.13
C TYR A 204 8.63 -7.29 -15.43
N ASN A 205 9.54 -7.30 -14.45
CA ASN A 205 10.90 -7.81 -14.67
C ASN A 205 11.01 -9.34 -14.55
N GLU A 206 9.93 -10.02 -14.17
CA GLU A 206 9.80 -11.49 -14.02
C GLU A 206 10.71 -12.11 -12.94
N GLY A 207 11.32 -11.30 -12.07
CA GLY A 207 12.29 -11.77 -11.09
C GLY A 207 11.70 -12.06 -9.71
N GLY A 208 12.24 -13.07 -9.03
CA GLY A 208 11.94 -13.36 -7.62
C GLY A 208 10.68 -14.19 -7.38
N ASP A 209 10.35 -14.35 -6.10
CA ASP A 209 9.18 -15.11 -5.68
C ASP A 209 7.88 -14.37 -6.01
N CYS A 210 6.83 -15.14 -6.28
CA CYS A 210 5.52 -14.64 -6.67
C CYS A 210 5.54 -13.65 -7.84
N ALA A 211 6.50 -13.74 -8.77
CA ALA A 211 6.54 -12.90 -9.95
C ALA A 211 5.87 -13.57 -11.16
N ASP A 212 4.92 -12.88 -11.78
CA ASP A 212 4.37 -13.27 -13.07
C ASP A 212 5.37 -13.03 -14.21
N LYS A 213 5.17 -13.74 -15.33
CA LYS A 213 5.84 -13.38 -16.60
C LYS A 213 5.16 -12.15 -17.18
N ARG A 214 5.88 -11.31 -17.96
CA ARG A 214 5.30 -10.15 -18.63
C ARG A 214 4.08 -10.49 -19.47
N SER A 215 4.13 -11.64 -20.15
CA SER A 215 3.01 -12.09 -20.98
C SER A 215 1.74 -12.39 -20.16
N VAL A 216 1.87 -12.75 -18.89
CA VAL A 216 0.74 -12.96 -17.97
C VAL A 216 0.18 -11.63 -17.50
N ASP A 217 1.04 -10.66 -17.18
CA ASP A 217 0.64 -9.28 -16.87
C ASP A 217 -0.15 -8.67 -18.04
N ASP A 218 0.38 -8.80 -19.26
CA ASP A 218 -0.24 -8.27 -20.49
C ASP A 218 -1.64 -8.86 -20.75
N ILE A 219 -1.83 -10.16 -20.47
CA ILE A 219 -3.15 -10.83 -20.56
C ILE A 219 -4.13 -10.21 -19.58
N GLY A 220 -3.69 -9.97 -18.34
CA GLY A 220 -4.51 -9.37 -17.29
C GLY A 220 -4.95 -7.95 -17.64
N MET A 221 -4.00 -7.08 -18.00
CA MET A 221 -4.28 -5.71 -18.43
C MET A 221 -5.20 -5.67 -19.66
N THR A 222 -4.98 -6.54 -20.64
CA THR A 222 -5.80 -6.61 -21.86
C THR A 222 -7.24 -7.01 -21.55
N ALA A 223 -7.47 -7.86 -20.55
CA ALA A 223 -8.80 -8.35 -20.21
C ALA A 223 -9.76 -7.24 -19.74
N ILE A 224 -9.24 -6.16 -19.16
CA ILE A 224 -10.05 -5.05 -18.65
C ILE A 224 -9.98 -3.79 -19.51
N LYS A 225 -9.06 -3.68 -20.47
CA LYS A 225 -8.69 -2.42 -21.16
C LYS A 225 -9.85 -1.59 -21.71
N ASP A 226 -10.93 -2.23 -22.16
CA ASP A 226 -12.09 -1.61 -22.81
C ASP A 226 -13.29 -1.42 -21.86
N LEU A 227 -13.17 -1.84 -20.61
CA LEU A 227 -14.21 -1.71 -19.60
C LEU A 227 -14.36 -0.26 -19.14
N THR A 228 -15.59 0.12 -18.77
CA THR A 228 -15.94 1.49 -18.36
C THR A 228 -16.87 1.57 -17.15
N GLN A 229 -17.45 0.46 -16.70
CA GLN A 229 -18.44 0.40 -15.61
C GLN A 229 -17.86 0.62 -14.20
N ASN A 230 -16.53 0.69 -14.06
CA ASN A 230 -15.82 1.07 -12.84
C ASN A 230 -14.71 2.08 -13.17
N GLY A 231 -15.06 3.10 -13.98
CA GLY A 231 -14.10 4.10 -14.45
C GLY A 231 -13.40 3.68 -15.74
N LYS A 232 -12.96 4.68 -16.50
CA LYS A 232 -12.28 4.49 -17.78
C LYS A 232 -10.81 4.14 -17.55
N ILE A 233 -10.34 3.06 -18.17
CA ILE A 233 -8.93 2.63 -18.08
C ILE A 233 -8.04 3.37 -19.08
N VAL A 234 -8.54 3.64 -20.29
CA VAL A 234 -7.76 4.37 -21.30
C VAL A 234 -7.56 5.83 -20.88
N VAL A 235 -6.33 6.15 -20.46
CA VAL A 235 -5.91 7.51 -20.10
C VAL A 235 -5.19 8.18 -21.27
N LYS A 236 -5.54 9.44 -21.54
CA LYS A 236 -4.78 10.35 -22.43
C LYS A 236 -4.29 11.52 -21.59
N LEU A 237 -2.97 11.66 -21.47
CA LEU A 237 -2.30 12.67 -20.64
C LEU A 237 -2.09 13.99 -21.40
#